data_AF-A0A948MQ60-F1
#
_entry.id   AF-A0A948MQ60-F1
#
_cell.length_a   1.000
_cell.length_b   1.000
_cell.length_c   1.000
_cell.angle_alpha   90.00
_cell.angle_beta   90.00
_cell.angle_gamma   90.00
#
_symmetry.space_group_name_H-M   'P 1'
#
loop_
_entity.id
_entity.type
_entity.pdbx_description
1 polymer ?
#
loop_
_entity_poly.entity_id
_entity_poly.type
_entity_poly.pdbx_seq_one_letter_code
_entity_poly.pdbx_strand_id
1 'polypeptide(L)'
;MDAVDAGDEISSSDEGRHLTFLESELFHPYHSDGLVDKGDPVVAQTSTGCIVGVAFKSAAAATDLIAIDTEGIWGLKVYADTDDVWDKVAGEGAIVPGDQLFIDHVTTGAITAGVGACGISKRRNKATQVPFGVALGSVT
;
A
#
# COMPACT_ATOMS: atom_id res chain seq x y z
N MET A 1 -8.22 23.48 1.50
CA MET A 1 -8.11 22.08 1.94
C MET A 1 -6.77 21.99 2.60
N ASP A 2 -6.73 21.55 3.85
CA ASP A 2 -5.45 21.27 4.51
C ASP A 2 -4.69 20.22 3.66
N ALA A 3 -3.36 20.30 3.66
CA ALA A 3 -2.55 19.32 2.95
C ALA A 3 -2.79 17.95 3.60
N VAL A 4 -3.14 16.95 2.79
CA VAL A 4 -3.24 15.55 3.22
C VAL A 4 -1.85 14.95 3.08
N ASP A 5 -1.28 14.49 4.18
CA ASP A 5 0.01 13.81 4.17
C ASP A 5 -0.19 12.30 4.01
N ALA A 6 0.86 11.62 3.54
CA ALA A 6 0.83 10.16 3.44
C ALA A 6 0.75 9.55 4.85
N GLY A 7 -0.21 8.64 5.04
CA GLY A 7 -0.54 8.01 6.32
C GLY A 7 -1.78 8.60 7.01
N ASP A 8 -2.33 9.72 6.52
CA ASP A 8 -3.52 10.34 7.11
C ASP A 8 -4.80 9.56 6.76
N GLU A 9 -5.61 9.27 7.78
CA GLU A 9 -6.98 8.82 7.58
C GLU A 9 -7.87 10.02 7.24
N ILE A 10 -8.57 9.96 6.10
CA ILE A 10 -9.46 11.03 5.63
C ILE A 10 -10.90 10.72 6.02
N SER A 11 -11.31 9.46 5.92
CA SER A 11 -12.65 9.00 6.30
C SER A 11 -12.68 7.48 6.38
N SER A 12 -13.29 6.94 7.42
CA SER A 12 -13.66 5.52 7.51
C SER A 12 -15.10 5.40 8.00
N SER A 13 -15.66 4.19 7.96
CA SER A 13 -16.92 3.89 8.64
C SER A 13 -16.71 3.58 10.12
N ASP A 14 -15.45 3.42 10.59
CA ASP A 14 -15.07 2.73 11.82
C ASP A 14 -15.70 1.31 11.96
N GLU A 15 -16.32 0.78 10.90
CA GLU A 15 -16.88 -0.57 10.81
C GLU A 15 -15.86 -1.55 10.19
N GLY A 16 -14.76 -1.01 9.65
CA GLY A 16 -13.59 -1.72 9.16
C GLY A 16 -12.94 -2.54 10.27
N ARG A 17 -12.81 -3.85 10.07
CA ARG A 17 -12.29 -4.76 11.09
C ARG A 17 -10.78 -4.56 11.20
N HIS A 18 -10.34 -3.87 12.24
CA HIS A 18 -8.93 -3.85 12.59
C HIS A 18 -8.46 -5.30 12.79
N LEU A 19 -7.55 -5.74 11.93
CA LEU A 19 -6.91 -7.03 12.06
C LEU A 19 -5.52 -6.79 12.63
N THR A 20 -5.11 -7.64 13.57
CA THR A 20 -3.83 -7.49 14.26
C THR A 20 -2.92 -8.64 13.88
N PHE A 21 -1.71 -8.30 13.46
CA PHE A 21 -0.67 -9.25 13.04
C PHE A 21 0.63 -8.93 13.80
N LEU A 22 1.56 -9.88 13.86
CA LEU A 22 2.92 -9.56 14.28
C LEU A 22 3.59 -8.72 13.18
N GLU A 23 4.45 -7.79 13.56
CA GLU A 23 5.25 -7.02 12.60
C GLU A 23 5.97 -7.93 11.62
N SER A 24 6.55 -9.03 12.10
CA SER A 24 7.28 -9.98 11.26
C SER A 24 6.43 -10.71 10.21
N GLU A 25 5.10 -10.61 10.30
CA GLU A 25 4.15 -11.20 9.35
C GLU A 25 3.70 -10.20 8.27
N LEU A 26 4.11 -8.94 8.37
CA LEU A 26 3.73 -7.87 7.47
C LEU A 26 4.80 -7.63 6.40
N PHE A 27 4.34 -7.44 5.17
CA PHE A 27 5.07 -6.70 4.16
C PHE A 27 4.69 -5.22 4.30
N HIS A 28 5.67 -4.34 4.19
CA HIS A 28 5.51 -2.89 4.26
C HIS A 28 6.65 -2.20 3.49
N PRO A 29 6.60 -0.88 3.25
CA PRO A 29 7.70 -0.13 2.66
C PRO A 29 9.01 -0.32 3.44
N TYR A 30 10.11 -0.23 2.71
CA TYR A 30 11.42 -0.31 3.34
C TYR A 30 11.72 0.95 4.15
N HIS A 31 12.02 0.73 5.43
CA HIS A 31 12.54 1.73 6.37
C HIS A 31 13.91 1.31 6.87
N SER A 32 14.69 2.26 7.41
CA SER A 32 16.07 2.01 7.80
C SER A 32 16.22 1.03 8.97
N ASP A 33 15.24 0.97 9.87
CA ASP A 33 15.16 0.01 10.97
C ASP A 33 14.54 -1.33 10.54
N GLY A 34 13.98 -1.38 9.34
CA GLY A 34 13.30 -2.53 8.79
C GLY A 34 11.95 -2.82 9.43
N LEU A 35 11.37 -1.85 10.15
CA LEU A 35 10.09 -1.99 10.85
C LEU A 35 9.00 -1.17 10.17
N VAL A 36 7.74 -1.58 10.32
CA VAL A 36 6.59 -0.82 9.81
C VAL A 36 6.41 0.50 10.54
N ASP A 37 6.06 1.55 9.79
CA ASP A 37 5.67 2.86 10.30
C ASP A 37 4.16 3.09 10.28
N LYS A 38 3.66 3.94 11.18
CA LYS A 38 2.26 4.37 11.15
C LYS A 38 1.95 4.98 9.78
N GLY A 39 0.82 4.59 9.20
CA GLY A 39 0.34 5.09 7.92
C GLY A 39 0.93 4.35 6.72
N ASP A 40 1.83 3.38 6.95
CA ASP A 40 2.32 2.54 5.87
C ASP A 40 1.20 1.68 5.28
N PRO A 41 1.15 1.56 3.94
CA PRO A 41 0.37 0.51 3.31
C PRO A 41 1.04 -0.83 3.58
N VAL A 42 0.26 -1.83 3.95
CA VAL A 42 0.78 -3.14 4.37
C VAL A 42 0.05 -4.30 3.71
N VAL A 43 0.75 -5.42 3.59
CA VAL A 43 0.18 -6.71 3.18
C VAL A 43 0.52 -7.76 4.23
N ALA A 44 -0.49 -8.40 4.82
CA ALA A 44 -0.31 -9.62 5.60
C ALA A 44 -0.58 -10.84 4.71
N GLN A 45 0.45 -11.66 4.47
CA GLN A 45 0.25 -12.92 3.77
C GLN A 45 -0.32 -13.98 4.72
N THR A 46 -1.35 -14.68 4.25
CA THR A 46 -1.97 -15.80 4.95
C THR A 46 -1.87 -17.05 4.08
N SER A 47 -2.14 -18.22 4.66
CA SER A 47 -2.15 -19.49 3.91
C SER A 47 -3.21 -19.55 2.80
N THR A 48 -4.21 -18.67 2.82
CA THR A 48 -5.35 -18.67 1.88
C THR A 48 -5.44 -17.42 1.01
N GLY A 49 -4.53 -16.45 1.18
CA GLY A 49 -4.56 -15.20 0.43
C GLY A 49 -3.79 -14.08 1.10
N CYS A 50 -4.00 -12.86 0.63
CA CYS A 50 -3.39 -11.66 1.18
C CYS A 50 -4.47 -10.77 1.80
N ILE A 51 -4.15 -10.19 2.94
CA ILE A 51 -4.94 -9.13 3.59
C ILE A 51 -4.15 -7.85 3.41
N VAL A 52 -4.82 -6.79 2.98
CA VAL A 52 -4.19 -5.49 2.73
C VAL A 52 -4.78 -4.45 3.68
N GLY A 53 -3.99 -3.44 4.01
CA GLY A 53 -4.47 -2.37 4.87
C GLY A 53 -3.46 -1.25 5.08
N VAL A 54 -3.71 -0.43 6.10
CA VAL A 54 -2.82 0.65 6.55
C VAL A 54 -2.50 0.47 8.04
N ALA A 55 -1.23 0.60 8.41
CA ALA A 55 -0.80 0.40 9.80
C ALA A 55 -1.20 1.57 10.73
N PHE A 56 -1.80 1.29 11.89
CA PHE A 56 -2.23 2.33 12.84
C PHE A 56 -1.11 2.90 13.72
N LYS A 57 0.02 2.20 13.80
CA LYS A 57 1.17 2.60 14.62
C LYS A 57 2.47 2.08 14.02
N SER A 58 3.57 2.76 14.31
CA SER A 58 4.90 2.21 14.07
C SER A 58 5.20 1.05 15.03
N ALA A 59 5.99 0.09 14.58
CA ALA A 59 6.56 -0.95 15.42
C ALA A 59 7.87 -0.48 16.08
N ALA A 60 8.19 -1.03 17.25
CA ALA A 60 9.49 -0.88 17.91
C ALA A 60 10.31 -2.18 17.87
N ALA A 61 9.66 -3.31 17.62
CA ALA A 61 10.29 -4.61 17.45
C ALA A 61 9.47 -5.53 16.53
N ALA A 62 10.13 -6.52 15.94
CA ALA A 62 9.48 -7.47 15.02
C ALA A 62 8.41 -8.38 15.67
N THR A 63 8.39 -8.42 17.00
CA THR A 63 7.40 -9.14 17.79
C THR A 63 6.19 -8.30 18.16
N ASP A 64 6.15 -7.02 17.78
CA ASP A 64 5.06 -6.14 18.13
C ASP A 64 3.79 -6.52 17.36
N LEU A 65 2.66 -6.46 18.06
CA LEU A 65 1.35 -6.61 17.44
C LEU A 65 0.92 -5.28 16.81
N ILE A 66 0.71 -5.30 15.50
CA ILE A 66 0.35 -4.14 14.68
C ILE A 66 -1.07 -4.34 14.18
N ALA A 67 -1.95 -3.40 14.54
CA ALA A 67 -3.29 -3.33 13.99
C ALA A 67 -3.25 -2.61 12.65
N ILE A 68 -3.95 -3.18 11.66
CA ILE A 68 -4.07 -2.61 10.32
C ILE A 68 -5.55 -2.31 10.06
N ASP A 69 -5.82 -1.17 9.41
CA ASP A 69 -7.15 -0.88 8.87
C ASP A 69 -7.29 -1.48 7.48
N THR A 70 -8.37 -2.22 7.26
CA THR A 70 -8.69 -2.84 5.96
C THR A 70 -9.71 -2.03 5.17
N GLU A 71 -10.17 -0.91 5.69
CA GLU A 71 -11.17 -0.03 5.08
C GLU A 71 -10.76 1.45 5.19
N GLY A 72 -11.47 2.31 4.48
CA GLY A 72 -11.37 3.75 4.62
C GLY A 72 -10.72 4.43 3.42
N ILE A 73 -10.64 5.75 3.52
CA ILE A 73 -9.99 6.64 2.58
C ILE A 73 -8.73 7.16 3.26
N TRP A 74 -7.60 6.87 2.65
CA TRP A 74 -6.29 7.15 3.21
C TRP A 74 -5.48 8.01 2.25
N GLY A 75 -4.76 8.99 2.79
CA GLY A 75 -3.68 9.67 2.07
C GLY A 75 -2.51 8.70 1.94
N LEU A 76 -2.19 8.25 0.74
CA LEU A 76 -1.11 7.28 0.52
C LEU A 76 -0.24 7.70 -0.64
N LYS A 77 1.05 7.35 -0.57
CA LYS A 77 1.97 7.55 -1.68
C LYS A 77 1.69 6.52 -2.77
N VAL A 78 1.27 7.01 -3.95
CA VAL A 78 1.00 6.18 -5.13
C VAL A 78 2.03 6.49 -6.20
N TYR A 79 2.49 5.46 -6.89
CA TYR A 79 3.45 5.56 -7.98
C TYR A 79 2.72 5.49 -9.31
N ALA A 80 3.02 6.48 -10.16
CA ALA A 80 2.52 6.59 -11.52
C ALA A 80 3.17 5.51 -12.42
N ASP A 81 2.74 4.26 -12.25
CA ASP A 81 3.34 3.09 -12.88
C ASP A 81 2.26 2.04 -13.21
N THR A 82 2.47 1.34 -14.32
CA THR A 82 1.52 0.41 -14.96
C THR A 82 2.29 -0.73 -15.60
N ASP A 83 1.70 -1.92 -15.68
CA ASP A 83 2.28 -3.06 -16.42
C ASP A 83 1.70 -3.23 -17.83
N ASP A 84 0.72 -2.40 -18.21
CA ASP A 84 0.09 -2.42 -19.52
C ASP A 84 1.03 -1.81 -20.58
N VAL A 85 1.34 -2.61 -21.60
CA VAL A 85 2.27 -2.23 -22.68
C VAL A 85 1.71 -1.07 -23.50
N TRP A 86 0.38 -0.93 -23.59
CA TRP A 86 -0.24 0.18 -24.32
C TRP A 86 -0.21 1.49 -23.53
N ASP A 87 -0.26 1.39 -22.21
CA ASP A 87 -0.23 2.50 -21.25
C ASP A 87 1.23 3.04 -21.07
N LYS A 88 2.22 2.15 -21.17
CA LYS A 88 3.67 2.49 -21.07
C LYS A 88 4.21 3.39 -22.18
N VAL A 89 3.55 3.52 -23.32
CA VAL A 89 4.11 4.21 -24.51
C VAL A 89 3.83 5.72 -24.50
N ALA A 90 2.90 6.19 -23.67
CA ALA A 90 2.39 7.56 -23.73
C ALA A 90 2.67 8.44 -22.50
N GLY A 91 3.70 8.19 -21.68
CA GLY A 91 3.94 9.04 -20.50
C GLY A 91 2.76 9.07 -19.50
N GLU A 92 1.83 8.12 -19.60
CA GLU A 92 0.58 8.03 -18.86
C GLU A 92 0.70 7.02 -17.71
N GLY A 93 1.70 7.21 -16.85
CA GLY A 93 1.65 6.64 -15.50
C GLY A 93 0.57 7.32 -14.63
N ALA A 94 -0.07 8.38 -15.14
CA ALA A 94 -0.99 9.20 -14.38
C ALA A 94 -2.09 8.35 -13.73
N ILE A 95 -2.26 8.57 -12.43
CA ILE A 95 -3.34 8.01 -11.64
C ILE A 95 -4.49 9.00 -11.77
N VAL A 96 -5.66 8.52 -12.18
CA VAL A 96 -6.88 9.34 -12.24
C VAL A 96 -7.98 8.76 -11.34
N PRO A 97 -8.94 9.57 -10.89
CA PRO A 97 -10.05 9.06 -10.10
C PRO A 97 -10.77 7.91 -10.81
N GLY A 98 -11.01 6.83 -10.08
CA GLY A 98 -11.61 5.59 -10.60
C GLY A 98 -10.62 4.53 -11.04
N ASP A 99 -9.32 4.83 -11.15
CA ASP A 99 -8.31 3.82 -11.44
C ASP A 99 -8.22 2.79 -10.31
N GLN A 100 -8.21 1.51 -10.68
CA GLN A 100 -7.98 0.42 -9.73
C GLN A 100 -6.50 0.36 -9.37
N LEU A 101 -6.23 0.34 -8.07
CA LEU A 101 -4.89 0.34 -7.49
C LEU A 101 -4.56 -1.01 -6.86
N PHE A 102 -3.30 -1.36 -6.96
CA PHE A 102 -2.74 -2.61 -6.51
C PHE A 102 -1.50 -2.34 -5.67
N ILE A 103 -1.30 -3.19 -4.66
CA ILE A 103 -0.14 -3.14 -3.76
C ILE A 103 0.80 -4.30 -4.07
N ASP A 104 2.09 -3.99 -4.12
CA ASP A 104 3.15 -4.99 -4.33
C ASP A 104 3.44 -5.77 -3.03
N HIS A 105 3.52 -7.11 -3.10
CA HIS A 105 3.83 -7.96 -1.92
C HIS A 105 5.18 -8.67 -2.01
N VAL A 106 6.06 -8.30 -2.94
CA VAL A 106 7.30 -9.05 -3.16
C VAL A 106 8.46 -8.41 -2.40
N THR A 107 9.18 -9.24 -1.64
CA THR A 107 10.41 -8.87 -0.91
C THR A 107 11.64 -8.75 -1.80
N THR A 108 11.60 -9.24 -3.04
CA THR A 108 12.78 -9.28 -3.92
C THR A 108 12.93 -8.00 -4.72
N GLY A 109 13.63 -7.04 -4.13
CA GLY A 109 14.57 -6.16 -4.84
C GLY A 109 14.02 -5.39 -6.04
N ALA A 110 13.43 -4.22 -5.78
CA ALA A 110 13.49 -3.07 -6.67
C ALA A 110 13.35 -1.76 -5.87
N ILE A 111 14.26 -1.52 -4.93
CA ILE A 111 14.56 -0.17 -4.41
C ILE A 111 15.32 0.62 -5.49
N THR A 112 14.80 0.64 -6.72
CA THR A 112 15.38 1.42 -7.81
C THR A 112 14.20 1.93 -8.63
N ALA A 113 13.93 3.23 -8.51
CA ALA A 113 12.79 3.98 -9.02
C ALA A 113 11.48 3.92 -8.19
N GLY A 114 11.57 3.88 -6.86
CA GLY A 114 10.45 4.25 -5.98
C GLY A 114 9.40 3.16 -5.74
N VAL A 115 9.37 2.07 -6.50
CA VAL A 115 8.41 0.97 -6.28
C VAL A 115 9.06 -0.15 -5.46
N GLY A 116 9.16 0.06 -4.14
CA GLY A 116 9.59 -0.96 -3.18
C GLY A 116 8.45 -1.92 -2.78
N ALA A 117 8.71 -2.81 -1.82
CA ALA A 117 7.66 -3.60 -1.17
C ALA A 117 6.52 -2.69 -0.72
N CYS A 118 5.28 -3.13 -0.94
CA CYS A 118 4.07 -2.37 -0.65
C CYS A 118 3.91 -1.04 -1.42
N GLY A 119 4.60 -0.87 -2.54
CA GLY A 119 4.33 0.21 -3.47
C GLY A 119 2.93 0.08 -4.10
N ILE A 120 2.16 1.17 -4.07
CA ILE A 120 0.82 1.24 -4.67
C ILE A 120 0.93 1.81 -6.08
N SER A 121 0.35 1.13 -7.07
CA SER A 121 0.37 1.55 -8.48
C SER A 121 -0.78 0.92 -9.29
N LYS A 122 -0.79 1.13 -10.60
CA LYS A 122 -1.70 0.45 -11.56
C LYS A 122 -1.15 -0.87 -12.09
N ARG A 123 -0.01 -1.37 -11.59
CA ARG A 123 0.54 -2.68 -12.01
C ARG A 123 -0.37 -3.82 -11.54
N ARG A 124 -0.73 -4.74 -12.44
CA ARG A 124 -1.74 -5.80 -12.20
C ARG A 124 -1.20 -7.22 -12.26
N ASN A 125 0.12 -7.40 -12.20
CA ASN A 125 0.71 -8.72 -12.28
C ASN A 125 0.29 -9.59 -11.09
N LYS A 126 -0.58 -10.56 -11.37
CA LYS A 126 -1.19 -11.43 -10.35
C LYS A 126 -0.20 -12.25 -9.53
N ALA A 127 1.03 -12.41 -9.98
CA ALA A 127 2.06 -13.12 -9.23
C ALA A 127 2.61 -12.29 -8.06
N THR A 128 2.56 -10.97 -8.18
CA THR A 128 3.33 -10.04 -7.35
C THR A 128 2.50 -8.91 -6.74
N GLN A 129 1.26 -8.73 -7.20
CA GLN A 129 0.38 -7.63 -6.78
C GLN A 129 -0.98 -8.14 -6.30
N VAL A 130 -1.50 -7.46 -5.29
CA VAL A 130 -2.80 -7.72 -4.66
C VAL A 130 -3.71 -6.51 -4.88
N PRO A 131 -5.02 -6.70 -5.17
CA PRO A 131 -5.96 -5.58 -5.19
C PRO A 131 -5.93 -4.82 -3.86
N PHE A 132 -5.82 -3.50 -3.92
CA PHE A 132 -5.76 -2.64 -2.74
C PHE A 132 -6.99 -1.72 -2.64
N GLY A 133 -7.26 -0.95 -3.69
CA GLY A 133 -8.32 0.04 -3.66
C GLY A 133 -8.56 0.73 -4.99
N VAL A 134 -9.19 1.90 -4.93
CA VAL A 134 -9.50 2.74 -6.10
C VAL A 134 -9.04 4.16 -5.83
N ALA A 135 -8.43 4.81 -6.82
CA ALA A 135 -8.00 6.19 -6.71
C ALA A 135 -9.22 7.14 -6.59
N LEU A 136 -9.19 8.05 -5.63
CA LEU A 136 -10.17 9.14 -5.50
C LEU A 136 -9.60 10.51 -5.93
N GLY A 137 -8.28 10.60 -6.04
CA GLY A 137 -7.54 11.77 -6.52
C GLY A 137 -6.72 11.46 -7.77
N SER A 138 -6.04 12.48 -8.29
CA SER A 138 -5.14 12.34 -9.44
C SER A 138 -3.68 12.57 -9.07
N VAL A 139 -2.78 11.80 -9.68
CA VAL A 139 -1.32 12.02 -9.65
C VAL A 139 -0.86 12.05 -11.10
N THR A 140 -0.27 13.14 -11.54
CA THR A 140 0.23 13.37 -12.91
C THR A 140 1.73 13.53 -12.93
#